data_AF-A0A9D5YB77-F1
#
_entry.id   AF-A0A9D5YB77-F1
#
_cell.length_a   1.000
_cell.length_b   1.000
_cell.length_c   1.000
_cell.angle_alpha   90.00
_cell.angle_beta   90.00
_cell.angle_gamma   90.00
#
_symmetry.space_group_name_H-M   'P 1'
#
loop_
_entity.id
_entity.type
_entity.pdbx_description
1 polymer ?
#
loop_
_entity_poly.entity_id
_entity_poly.type
_entity_poly.pdbx_seq_one_letter_code
_entity_poly.pdbx_strand_id
1 'polypeptide(L)'
;MKRELGIARCGLACCLCSENTTCGGCNSGNCPDNDWCENKKCSLEKGINHCYECSADCTKGLLSKIKPYAFTLFIKRYSEEFLLDCLEENEKRGVVYHREGINGDYDDFDDVEELIEFIKTGKR
;
A
#
# COMPACT_ATOMS: atom_id res chain seq x y z
N MET A 1 7.32 -5.07 -11.12
CA MET A 1 6.60 -3.95 -10.50
C MET A 1 6.20 -2.96 -11.60
N LYS A 2 4.97 -2.46 -11.57
CA LYS A 2 4.45 -1.38 -12.43
C LYS A 2 4.53 -0.05 -11.67
N ARG A 3 5.70 0.58 -11.66
CA ARG A 3 5.98 1.76 -10.80
C ARG A 3 4.97 2.90 -11.02
N GLU A 4 4.49 3.07 -12.24
CA GLU A 4 3.49 4.06 -12.65
C GLU A 4 2.14 3.93 -11.93
N LEU A 5 1.81 2.74 -11.39
CA LEU A 5 0.60 2.55 -10.60
C LEU A 5 0.75 2.99 -9.14
N GLY A 6 1.99 3.18 -8.66
CA GLY A 6 2.33 3.73 -7.36
C GLY A 6 1.62 3.07 -6.18
N ILE A 7 1.31 3.89 -5.18
CA ILE A 7 0.59 3.48 -3.96
C ILE A 7 -0.87 3.94 -4.03
N ALA A 8 -1.78 3.04 -3.67
CA ALA A 8 -3.19 3.34 -3.56
C ALA A 8 -3.43 4.40 -2.48
N ARG A 9 -4.55 5.10 -2.59
CA ARG A 9 -5.04 6.04 -1.58
C ARG A 9 -5.08 5.47 -0.16
N CYS A 10 -5.36 4.17 -0.02
CA CYS A 10 -5.43 3.44 1.24
C CYS A 10 -4.08 2.87 1.73
N GLY A 11 -2.97 3.10 1.02
CA GLY A 11 -1.64 2.59 1.38
C GLY A 11 -1.24 1.25 0.75
N LEU A 12 -2.12 0.58 -0.01
CA LEU A 12 -1.76 -0.65 -0.72
C LEU A 12 -0.83 -0.38 -1.92
N ALA A 13 0.13 -1.26 -2.19
CA ALA A 13 1.01 -1.14 -3.35
C ALA A 13 0.35 -1.62 -4.65
N CYS A 14 -0.33 -0.72 -5.35
CA CYS A 14 -0.87 -1.01 -6.69
C CYS A 14 0.23 -1.41 -7.68
N CYS A 15 1.44 -0.87 -7.51
CA CYS A 15 2.60 -1.20 -8.32
C CYS A 15 3.03 -2.67 -8.28
N LEU A 16 2.64 -3.43 -7.24
CA LEU A 16 2.95 -4.86 -7.10
C LEU A 16 1.75 -5.78 -7.35
N CYS A 17 0.57 -5.23 -7.62
CA CYS A 17 -0.64 -6.03 -7.82
C CYS A 17 -0.62 -6.74 -9.19
N SER A 18 -0.69 -8.07 -9.18
CA SER A 18 -0.80 -8.94 -10.36
C SER A 18 -2.23 -9.40 -10.67
N GLU A 19 -3.15 -9.30 -9.70
CA GLU A 19 -4.49 -9.91 -9.77
C GLU A 19 -5.39 -9.30 -10.85
N ASN A 20 -5.15 -8.04 -11.22
CA ASN A 20 -5.92 -7.38 -12.27
C ASN A 20 -5.02 -6.59 -13.22
N THR A 21 -4.73 -7.19 -14.38
CA THR A 21 -3.87 -6.61 -15.40
C THR A 21 -4.46 -5.35 -16.06
N THR A 22 -5.77 -5.13 -15.96
CA THR A 22 -6.48 -3.96 -16.50
C THR A 22 -6.76 -2.89 -15.43
N CYS A 23 -6.39 -3.13 -14.17
CA CYS A 23 -6.57 -2.17 -13.10
C CYS A 23 -5.66 -0.95 -13.31
N GLY A 24 -6.26 0.21 -13.57
CA GLY A 24 -5.55 1.50 -13.64
C GLY A 24 -5.22 2.12 -12.27
N GLY A 25 -5.37 1.36 -11.18
CA GLY A 25 -5.16 1.84 -9.82
C GLY A 25 -6.34 2.65 -9.27
N CYS A 26 -6.27 3.00 -7.98
CA CYS A 26 -7.36 3.68 -7.25
C CYS A 26 -7.74 5.04 -7.85
N ASN A 27 -6.77 5.73 -8.48
CA ASN A 27 -6.96 7.04 -9.09
C ASN A 27 -7.62 6.97 -10.49
N SER A 28 -7.70 5.78 -11.10
CA SER A 28 -8.41 5.61 -12.39
C SER A 28 -9.93 5.74 -12.30
N GLY A 29 -10.50 5.67 -11.09
CA GLY A 29 -11.95 5.62 -10.89
C GLY A 29 -12.58 4.26 -11.22
N ASN A 30 -11.84 3.32 -11.80
CA ASN A 30 -12.34 2.01 -12.23
C ASN A 30 -12.22 0.91 -11.15
N CYS A 31 -12.00 1.30 -9.88
CA CYS A 31 -11.98 0.35 -8.78
C CYS A 31 -13.42 -0.18 -8.55
N PRO A 32 -13.64 -1.51 -8.49
CA PRO A 32 -14.98 -2.08 -8.28
C PRO A 32 -15.68 -1.55 -7.01
N ASP A 33 -14.90 -1.30 -5.96
CA ASP A 33 -15.41 -0.85 -4.65
C ASP A 33 -15.41 0.67 -4.49
N ASN A 34 -15.27 1.42 -5.59
CA ASN A 34 -15.08 2.87 -5.58
C ASN A 34 -16.18 3.60 -4.77
N ASP A 35 -17.45 3.21 -4.96
CA ASP A 35 -18.60 3.85 -4.31
C ASP A 35 -18.68 3.59 -2.80
N TRP A 36 -18.00 2.55 -2.31
CA TRP A 36 -18.10 2.08 -0.91
C TRP A 36 -16.78 2.21 -0.14
N CYS A 37 -15.69 2.60 -0.82
CA CYS A 37 -14.37 2.71 -0.22
C CYS A 37 -14.30 3.84 0.82
N GLU A 38 -14.26 3.46 2.10
CA GLU A 38 -14.24 4.42 3.22
C GLU A 38 -13.03 5.37 3.15
N ASN A 39 -11.83 4.84 2.86
CA ASN A 39 -10.62 5.65 2.72
C ASN A 39 -10.75 6.67 1.57
N LYS A 40 -11.43 6.29 0.47
CA LYS A 40 -11.69 7.20 -0.65
C LYS A 40 -12.61 8.34 -0.24
N LYS A 41 -13.77 8.03 0.32
CA LYS A 41 -14.72 9.04 0.79
C LYS A 41 -14.08 10.01 1.78
N CYS A 42 -13.41 9.48 2.81
CA CYS A 42 -12.79 10.27 3.88
C CYS A 42 -11.70 11.23 3.35
N SER A 43 -10.84 10.76 2.45
CA SER A 43 -9.75 11.58 1.91
C SER A 43 -10.25 12.64 0.91
N LEU A 44 -11.30 12.34 0.13
CA LEU A 44 -11.97 13.35 -0.71
C LEU A 44 -12.62 14.44 0.15
N GLU A 45 -13.32 14.08 1.23
CA GLU A 45 -13.89 15.05 2.20
C GLU A 45 -12.81 15.94 2.84
N LYS A 46 -11.59 15.40 3.02
CA LYS A 46 -10.43 16.12 3.56
C LYS A 46 -9.61 16.87 2.50
N GLY A 47 -9.91 16.71 1.21
CA GLY A 47 -9.14 17.32 0.12
C GLY A 47 -7.70 16.78 -0.02
N ILE A 48 -7.45 15.53 0.37
CA ILE A 48 -6.13 14.87 0.26
C ILE A 48 -6.17 13.72 -0.74
N ASN A 49 -5.04 13.39 -1.37
CA ASN A 49 -4.97 12.34 -2.39
C ASN A 49 -4.73 10.96 -1.79
N HIS A 50 -3.96 10.90 -0.71
CA HIS A 50 -3.60 9.64 -0.05
C HIS A 50 -3.79 9.71 1.46
N CYS A 51 -4.05 8.57 2.10
CA CYS A 51 -4.18 8.52 3.54
C CYS A 51 -2.87 8.88 4.28
N TYR A 52 -1.70 8.68 3.66
CA TYR A 52 -0.42 9.07 4.24
C TYR A 52 -0.26 10.60 4.35
N GLU A 53 -1.01 11.39 3.57
CA GLU A 53 -1.05 12.87 3.69
C GLU A 53 -1.87 13.33 4.89
N CYS A 54 -2.66 12.44 5.50
CA CYS A 54 -3.46 12.78 6.67
C CYS A 54 -2.56 12.93 7.92
N SER A 55 -2.66 14.05 8.62
CA SER A 55 -1.90 14.32 9.84
C SER A 55 -2.24 13.41 11.03
N ALA A 56 -3.37 12.72 11.00
CA ALA A 56 -3.80 11.83 12.08
C ALA A 56 -3.13 10.44 11.98
N ASP A 57 -2.93 9.81 13.12
CA ASP A 57 -2.64 8.38 13.23
C ASP A 57 -3.93 7.59 13.03
N CYS A 58 -4.29 7.43 11.75
CA CYS A 58 -5.58 6.92 11.31
C CYS A 58 -5.51 5.42 11.03
N THR A 59 -6.46 4.66 11.58
CA THR A 59 -6.65 3.22 11.32
C THR A 59 -7.98 2.92 10.63
N LYS A 60 -8.58 3.93 9.99
CA LYS A 60 -9.88 3.85 9.32
C LYS A 60 -9.84 2.97 8.06
N GLY A 61 -10.92 2.21 7.82
CA GLY A 61 -11.09 1.39 6.64
C GLY A 61 -9.97 0.35 6.50
N LEU A 62 -9.30 0.36 5.34
CA LEU A 62 -8.20 -0.56 5.08
C LEU A 62 -7.01 -0.36 6.01
N LEU A 63 -6.80 0.83 6.59
CA LEU A 63 -5.73 1.09 7.55
C LEU A 63 -5.91 0.34 8.89
N SER A 64 -7.02 -0.36 9.09
CA SER A 64 -7.17 -1.31 10.20
C SER A 64 -6.36 -2.60 10.00
N LYS A 65 -5.83 -2.82 8.79
CA LYS A 65 -4.95 -3.93 8.45
C LYS A 65 -3.49 -3.50 8.47
N ILE A 66 -2.62 -4.39 8.92
CA ILE A 66 -1.21 -4.10 9.13
C ILE A 66 -0.49 -3.68 7.84
N LYS A 67 -0.72 -4.39 6.73
CA LYS A 67 -0.07 -4.13 5.44
C LYS A 67 -0.29 -2.69 4.93
N PRO A 68 -1.52 -2.23 4.64
CA PRO A 68 -1.75 -0.85 4.21
C PRO A 68 -1.36 0.20 5.26
N TYR A 69 -1.46 -0.11 6.56
CA TYR A 69 -1.06 0.80 7.62
C TYR A 69 0.45 0.99 7.69
N ALA A 70 1.22 -0.09 7.65
CA ALA A 70 2.68 -0.05 7.64
C ALA A 70 3.23 0.70 6.42
N PHE A 71 2.65 0.47 5.22
CA PHE A 71 3.04 1.21 4.01
C PHE A 71 2.72 2.71 4.15
N THR A 72 1.57 3.05 4.72
CA THR A 72 1.18 4.44 5.02
C THR A 72 2.15 5.09 6.00
N LEU A 73 2.51 4.41 7.09
CA LEU A 73 3.47 4.90 8.08
C LEU A 73 4.88 5.02 7.51
N PHE A 74 5.31 4.06 6.68
CA PHE A 74 6.60 4.12 5.99
C PHE A 74 6.72 5.41 5.18
N ILE A 75 5.70 5.73 4.37
CA ILE A 75 5.71 6.94 3.53
C ILE A 75 5.76 8.19 4.39
N LYS A 76 4.99 8.24 5.49
CA LYS A 76 5.01 9.35 6.45
C LYS A 76 6.39 9.58 7.09
N ARG A 77 7.12 8.49 7.37
CA ARG A 77 8.44 8.54 8.04
C ARG A 77 9.59 8.84 7.07
N TYR A 78 9.46 8.38 5.83
CA TYR A 78 10.52 8.44 4.83
C TYR A 78 10.05 9.19 3.58
N SER A 79 9.50 8.48 2.59
CA SER A 79 8.85 9.05 1.41
C SER A 79 8.17 7.94 0.59
N GLU A 80 7.30 8.32 -0.34
CA GLU A 80 6.73 7.38 -1.32
C GLU A 80 7.79 6.85 -2.28
N GLU A 81 8.70 7.71 -2.76
CA GLU A 81 9.82 7.30 -3.62
C GLU A 81 10.67 6.22 -2.97
N PHE A 82 11.03 6.39 -1.69
CA PHE A 82 11.84 5.41 -0.98
C PHE A 82 11.10 4.08 -0.77
N LEU A 83 9.79 4.14 -0.50
CA LEU A 83 8.98 2.92 -0.44
C LEU A 83 9.02 2.18 -1.79
N LEU A 84 8.81 2.89 -2.90
CA LEU A 84 8.81 2.28 -4.23
C LEU A 84 10.17 1.67 -4.59
N ASP A 85 11.27 2.31 -4.20
CA ASP A 85 12.62 1.77 -4.39
C ASP A 85 12.82 0.47 -3.59
N CYS A 86 12.41 0.46 -2.32
CA CYS A 86 12.44 -0.74 -1.48
C CYS A 86 11.60 -1.88 -2.07
N LEU A 87 10.37 -1.59 -2.50
CA LEU A 87 9.47 -2.58 -3.08
C LEU A 87 10.03 -3.18 -4.38
N GLU A 88 10.65 -2.36 -5.23
CA GLU A 88 11.29 -2.83 -6.46
C GLU A 88 12.50 -3.73 -6.18
N GLU A 89 13.36 -3.34 -5.23
CA GLU A 89 14.51 -4.16 -4.82
C GLU A 89 14.09 -5.46 -4.15
N ASN A 90 13.02 -5.44 -3.36
CA ASN A 90 12.45 -6.64 -2.73
C ASN A 90 11.88 -7.60 -3.78
N GLU A 91 11.18 -7.08 -4.79
CA GLU A 91 10.69 -7.90 -5.91
C GLU A 91 11.85 -8.57 -6.66
N LYS A 92 12.95 -7.85 -6.92
CA LYS A 92 14.18 -8.41 -7.52
C LYS A 92 14.80 -9.53 -6.66
N ARG A 93 14.61 -9.48 -5.34
CA ARG A 93 15.05 -10.51 -4.38
C ARG A 93 14.08 -11.67 -4.22
N GLY A 94 12.96 -11.65 -4.95
CA GLY A 94 11.95 -12.70 -4.90
C GLY A 94 10.91 -12.55 -3.80
N VAL A 95 10.80 -11.36 -3.18
CA VAL A 95 9.68 -11.05 -2.27
C VAL A 95 8.41 -10.90 -3.10
N VAL A 96 7.37 -11.64 -2.71
CA VAL A 96 6.12 -11.79 -3.47
C VAL A 96 4.98 -11.05 -2.77
N TYR A 97 4.28 -10.17 -3.49
CA TYR A 97 3.15 -9.42 -2.95
C TYR A 97 1.84 -10.22 -2.89
N HIS A 98 1.66 -11.18 -3.82
CA HIS A 98 0.53 -12.11 -3.89
C HIS A 98 1.04 -13.52 -4.20
N ARG A 99 0.96 -14.42 -3.22
CA ARG A 99 1.41 -15.83 -3.29
C ARG A 99 0.21 -16.78 -3.33
N GLU A 100 -0.75 -16.58 -2.44
CA GLU A 100 -1.98 -17.37 -2.34
C GLU A 100 -3.18 -16.43 -2.29
N GLY A 101 -3.85 -16.26 -3.44
CA GLY A 101 -4.86 -15.22 -3.61
C GLY A 101 -4.25 -13.83 -3.39
N ILE A 102 -4.88 -13.01 -2.54
CA ILE A 102 -4.44 -11.64 -2.26
C ILE A 102 -3.35 -11.51 -1.19
N ASN A 103 -2.92 -12.63 -0.59
CA ASN A 103 -1.94 -12.66 0.48
C ASN A 103 -0.54 -12.99 -0.07
N GLY A 104 0.48 -12.32 0.43
CA GLY A 104 1.88 -12.58 0.10
C GLY A 104 2.81 -12.34 1.28
N ASP A 105 4.09 -12.11 0.99
CA ASP A 105 5.14 -12.07 2.00
C ASP A 105 4.99 -10.88 2.96
N TYR A 106 4.29 -9.81 2.55
CA TYR A 106 3.98 -8.62 3.36
C TYR A 106 2.74 -8.78 4.27
N ASP A 107 2.04 -9.92 4.24
CA ASP A 107 0.81 -10.16 5.02
C ASP A 107 1.04 -10.98 6.29
N ASP A 108 2.23 -11.55 6.47
CA ASP A 108 2.56 -12.47 7.55
C ASP A 108 3.42 -11.76 8.62
N PHE A 109 2.83 -10.70 9.19
CA PHE A 109 3.37 -9.87 10.25
C PHE A 109 2.25 -9.46 11.21
N ASP A 110 2.52 -9.49 12.51
CA ASP A 110 1.62 -8.97 13.56
C ASP A 110 2.12 -7.63 14.15
N ASP A 111 3.36 -7.25 13.85
CA ASP A 111 3.99 -5.99 14.27
C ASP A 111 4.32 -5.08 13.08
N VAL A 112 3.93 -3.81 13.21
CA VAL A 112 4.09 -2.79 12.15
C VAL A 112 5.56 -2.44 11.92
N GLU A 113 6.36 -2.36 12.98
CA GLU A 113 7.78 -2.02 12.89
C GLU A 113 8.56 -3.16 12.24
N GLU A 114 8.21 -4.41 12.52
CA GLU A 114 8.78 -5.57 11.83
C GLU A 114 8.50 -5.53 10.33
N LEU A 115 7.25 -5.21 9.94
CA LEU A 115 6.90 -5.04 8.52
C LEU A 115 7.64 -3.84 7.90
N ILE A 116 7.80 -2.72 8.61
CA ILE A 116 8.57 -1.57 8.11
C ILE A 116 10.04 -1.95 7.88
N GLU A 117 10.66 -2.70 8.80
CA GLU A 117 12.04 -3.15 8.62
C GLU A 117 12.16 -4.18 7.49
N PHE A 118 11.17 -5.07 7.36
CA PHE A 118 11.09 -5.99 6.22
C PHE A 118 10.98 -5.25 4.90
N ILE A 119 10.15 -4.20 4.81
CA ILE A 119 10.07 -3.36 3.60
C ILE A 119 11.44 -2.77 3.27
N LYS A 120 12.17 -2.23 4.26
CA LYS A 120 13.49 -1.62 4.03
C LYS A 120 14.53 -2.62 3.53
N THR A 121 14.49 -3.85 4.04
CA THR A 121 15.61 -4.80 3.89
C THR A 121 15.32 -5.96 2.94
N GLY A 122 14.06 -6.30 2.73
CA GLY A 122 13.61 -7.52 2.06
C GLY A 122 14.02 -8.79 2.80
N LYS A 123 14.33 -8.70 4.11
CA LYS A 123 14.81 -9.80 4.94
C LYS A 123 13.92 -9.93 6.18
N ARG A 124 13.52 -11.17 6.48
CA ARG A 124 12.89 -11.53 7.75
C ARG A 124 13.94 -11.76 8.83
#